data_AF-A0A924CGT0-F1
#
_entry.id   AF-A0A924CGT0-F1
#
_cell.length_a   1.000
_cell.length_b   1.000
_cell.length_c   1.000
_cell.angle_alpha   90.00
_cell.angle_beta   90.00
_cell.angle_gamma   90.00
#
_symmetry.space_group_name_H-M   'P 1'
#
loop_
_entity.id
_entity.type
_entity.pdbx_description
1 polymer ?
#
loop_
_entity_poly.entity_id
_entity_poly.type
_entity_poly.pdbx_seq_one_letter_code
_entity_poly.pdbx_strand_id
1 'polypeptide(L)'
;MVIRLAQEGHRSLPSPHPCAGGVTWKTDFIYVPAIANGLAVPFPFAINMILQVLKESVRTAIVVSQAEIVEGLKEIATSGGFLISPGGPASWKALLHLCSNKQIQLSEKVVLLCTGKGYKYPDDLMEA
;
A
#
# COMPACT_ATOMS: atom_id res chain seq x y z
N MET A 1 -6.47 3.37 -3.98
CA MET A 1 -6.13 2.30 -3.02
C MET A 1 -4.69 1.91 -3.26
N VAL A 2 -3.82 2.14 -2.28
CA VAL A 2 -2.41 1.74 -2.38
C VAL A 2 -2.33 0.29 -1.97
N ILE A 3 -2.17 -0.57 -2.96
CA ILE A 3 -1.82 -1.96 -2.70
C ILE A 3 -0.34 -2.07 -2.98
N ARG A 4 0.44 -2.11 -1.92
CA ARG A 4 1.76 -2.72 -2.00
C ARG A 4 1.69 -4.06 -1.29
N LEU A 5 1.72 -5.13 -2.07
CA LEU A 5 2.38 -6.36 -1.67
C LEU A 5 3.87 -6.09 -1.94
N ALA A 6 4.64 -5.74 -0.91
CA ALA A 6 6.08 -5.49 -1.04
C ALA A 6 6.83 -6.83 -1.11
N GLN A 7 7.95 -7.04 -1.80
CA GLN A 7 8.68 -6.36 -2.88
C GLN A 7 9.82 -7.31 -3.34
N GLU A 8 10.44 -7.05 -4.49
CA GLU A 8 11.80 -7.45 -4.92
C GLU A 8 12.35 -8.81 -4.46
N GLY A 9 11.98 -9.84 -5.20
CA GLY A 9 12.49 -11.19 -4.98
C GLY A 9 11.52 -12.22 -5.55
N HIS A 10 11.47 -12.29 -6.88
CA HIS A 10 10.70 -13.26 -7.68
C HIS A 10 9.15 -13.10 -7.70
N ARG A 11 8.70 -12.77 -8.93
CA ARG A 11 7.36 -12.91 -9.54
C ARG A 11 6.28 -11.88 -9.17
N SER A 12 5.67 -11.37 -10.23
CA SER A 12 4.58 -10.39 -10.32
C SER A 12 3.28 -10.87 -9.68
N LEU A 13 2.36 -9.91 -9.45
CA LEU A 13 0.97 -10.14 -9.03
C LEU A 13 0.34 -11.34 -9.76
N PRO A 14 -0.28 -12.30 -9.06
CA PRO A 14 -0.84 -13.48 -9.70
C PRO A 14 -2.15 -13.13 -10.43
N SER A 15 -2.33 -13.73 -11.61
CA SER A 15 -3.63 -13.79 -12.26
C SER A 15 -4.59 -14.66 -11.41
N PRO A 16 -5.90 -14.39 -11.42
CA PRO A 16 -6.87 -15.16 -10.63
C PRO A 16 -7.15 -16.57 -11.19
N HIS A 17 -6.31 -17.09 -12.10
CA HIS A 17 -6.52 -18.42 -12.68
C HIS A 17 -5.93 -19.53 -11.81
N PRO A 18 -6.68 -20.62 -11.56
CA PRO A 18 -6.09 -21.84 -11.05
C PRO A 18 -5.24 -22.46 -12.15
N CYS A 19 -3.93 -22.56 -11.89
CA CYS A 19 -3.04 -23.58 -12.44
C CYS A 19 -2.87 -23.64 -13.97
N ALA A 20 -1.82 -22.98 -14.45
CA ALA A 20 -0.97 -23.55 -15.51
C ALA A 20 0.46 -23.64 -14.94
N GLY A 21 0.73 -24.71 -14.19
CA GLY A 21 2.06 -25.01 -13.63
C GLY A 21 2.19 -24.80 -12.12
N GLY A 22 1.52 -25.65 -11.31
CA GLY A 22 1.97 -26.16 -10.00
C GLY A 22 2.38 -25.24 -8.85
N VAL A 23 2.57 -23.93 -9.06
CA VAL A 23 3.07 -23.01 -8.04
C VAL A 23 1.90 -22.23 -7.48
N THR A 24 1.36 -22.71 -6.37
CA THR A 24 0.50 -21.90 -5.51
C THR A 24 1.40 -20.94 -4.74
N TRP A 25 1.38 -19.65 -5.05
CA TRP A 25 2.03 -18.57 -4.27
C TRP A 25 1.80 -18.60 -2.74
N LYS A 26 0.86 -19.41 -2.25
CA LYS A 26 0.68 -19.72 -0.83
C LYS A 26 1.81 -20.56 -0.22
N THR A 27 2.48 -21.41 -0.99
CA THR A 27 3.49 -22.35 -0.46
C THR A 27 4.89 -21.77 -0.41
N ASP A 28 5.19 -20.77 -1.25
CA ASP A 28 6.55 -20.23 -1.41
C ASP A 28 6.69 -18.77 -0.93
N PHE A 29 5.67 -18.24 -0.24
CA PHE A 29 5.69 -16.86 0.24
C PHE A 29 6.52 -16.72 1.51
N ILE A 30 7.53 -15.85 1.46
CA ILE A 30 8.34 -15.46 2.62
C ILE A 30 7.78 -14.15 3.18
N TYR A 31 7.33 -14.17 4.43
CA TYR A 31 6.84 -12.98 5.10
C TYR A 31 7.99 -12.06 5.49
N VAL A 32 7.88 -10.80 5.10
CA VAL A 32 8.75 -9.71 5.54
C VAL A 32 7.88 -8.68 6.26
N PRO A 33 8.19 -8.34 7.54
CA PRO A 33 7.47 -7.29 8.25
C PRO A 33 7.55 -5.96 7.50
N ALA A 34 6.47 -5.17 7.56
CA ALA A 34 6.44 -3.83 7.00
C ALA A 34 5.83 -2.86 7.99
N ILE A 35 6.40 -1.66 8.12
CA ILE A 35 5.88 -0.60 9.00
C ILE A 35 4.37 -0.33 8.81
N ALA A 36 3.86 -0.48 7.58
CA ALA A 36 2.42 -0.52 7.32
C ALA A 36 1.84 -1.92 7.54
N ASN A 37 1.93 -2.43 8.78
CA ASN A 37 1.50 -3.78 9.15
C ASN A 37 0.03 -4.06 8.78
N GLY A 38 -0.84 -3.05 8.85
CA GLY A 38 -2.25 -3.16 8.44
C GLY A 38 -2.47 -3.38 6.94
N LEU A 39 -1.45 -3.09 6.11
CA LEU A 39 -1.45 -3.37 4.66
C LEU A 39 -0.66 -4.65 4.31
N ALA A 40 0.20 -5.12 5.22
CA ALA A 40 1.04 -6.31 5.05
C ALA A 40 0.24 -7.60 5.27
N VAL A 41 -0.72 -7.88 4.39
CA VAL A 41 -1.57 -9.08 4.44
C VAL A 41 -1.15 -10.03 3.31
N PRO A 42 -0.40 -11.11 3.61
CA PRO A 42 0.09 -12.05 2.59
C PRO A 42 -1.02 -12.70 1.77
N PHE A 43 -2.11 -13.07 2.45
CA PHE A 43 -3.24 -13.77 1.86
C PHE A 43 -4.54 -13.05 2.22
N PRO A 44 -4.88 -11.94 1.52
CA PRO A 44 -6.11 -11.21 1.79
C PRO A 44 -7.33 -12.09 1.51
N PHE A 45 -8.21 -12.25 2.49
CA PHE A 45 -9.42 -13.06 2.34
C PHE A 45 -10.31 -12.56 1.19
N ALA A 46 -10.32 -11.24 0.94
CA ALA A 46 -11.12 -10.58 -0.09
C ALA A 46 -10.35 -10.36 -1.41
N ILE A 47 -9.28 -11.13 -1.70
CA ILE A 47 -8.44 -10.89 -2.89
C ILE A 47 -9.23 -10.85 -4.20
N ASN A 48 -10.25 -11.70 -4.36
CA ASN A 48 -11.08 -11.72 -5.56
C ASN A 48 -11.88 -10.42 -5.72
N MET A 49 -12.44 -9.89 -4.63
CA MET A 49 -13.17 -8.61 -4.62
C MET A 49 -12.22 -7.45 -4.90
N ILE A 50 -11.02 -7.45 -4.31
CA ILE A 50 -9.99 -6.45 -4.56
C ILE A 50 -9.62 -6.40 -6.05
N LEU A 51 -9.36 -7.57 -6.66
CA LEU A 51 -9.04 -7.67 -8.08
C LEU A 51 -10.21 -7.25 -8.98
N GLN A 52 -11.45 -7.54 -8.59
CA GLN A 52 -12.63 -7.09 -9.31
C GLN A 52 -12.76 -5.55 -9.28
N VAL A 53 -12.65 -4.93 -8.10
CA VAL A 53 -12.70 -3.46 -7.97
C VAL A 53 -11.57 -2.80 -8.76
N LEU A 54 -10.37 -3.38 -8.78
CA LEU A 54 -9.28 -2.87 -9.61
C LEU A 54 -9.64 -2.92 -11.10
N LYS A 55 -10.23 -4.02 -11.59
CA LYS A 55 -10.63 -4.17 -12.99
C LYS A 55 -11.72 -3.18 -13.42
N GLU A 56 -12.67 -2.91 -12.53
CA GLU A 56 -13.82 -2.03 -12.75
C GLU A 56 -13.50 -0.55 -12.55
N SER A 57 -12.48 -0.22 -11.76
CA SER A 57 -12.01 1.16 -11.52
C SER A 57 -10.87 1.55 -12.48
N VAL A 58 -10.12 2.62 -12.15
CA VAL A 58 -8.99 3.16 -12.94
C VAL A 58 -7.75 2.22 -12.96
N ARG A 59 -7.90 0.95 -12.57
CA ARG A 59 -6.91 -0.13 -12.72
C ARG A 59 -5.50 0.19 -12.21
N THR A 60 -5.39 0.94 -11.13
CA THR A 60 -4.09 1.40 -10.65
C THR A 60 -3.79 0.87 -9.25
N ALA A 61 -2.59 0.30 -9.10
CA ALA A 61 -2.00 -0.10 -7.83
C ALA A 61 -0.55 0.43 -7.80
N ILE A 62 -0.18 1.09 -6.71
CA ILE A 62 1.12 1.74 -6.54
C ILE A 62 1.85 1.10 -5.37
N VAL A 63 3.15 0.92 -5.55
CA VAL A 63 4.07 0.23 -4.66
C VAL A 63 4.92 1.30 -3.96
N VAL A 64 4.76 1.46 -2.65
CA VAL A 64 5.47 2.48 -1.83
C VAL A 64 6.42 1.85 -0.80
N SER A 65 7.70 2.18 -0.86
CA SER A 65 8.72 1.63 0.05
C SER A 65 8.49 2.01 1.52
N GLN A 66 9.09 1.22 2.43
CA GLN A 66 9.04 1.52 3.86
C GLN A 66 9.66 2.89 4.17
N ALA A 67 10.78 3.23 3.51
CA ALA A 67 11.43 4.53 3.65
C ALA A 67 10.51 5.68 3.22
N GLU A 68 9.78 5.52 2.12
CA GLU A 68 8.80 6.52 1.68
C GLU A 68 7.65 6.66 2.68
N ILE A 69 7.17 5.55 3.27
CA ILE A 69 6.11 5.59 4.28
C ILE A 69 6.58 6.37 5.52
N VAL A 70 7.82 6.13 5.97
CA VAL A 70 8.45 6.86 7.08
C VAL A 70 8.59 8.35 6.76
N GLU A 71 9.07 8.68 5.56
CA GLU A 71 9.15 10.08 5.12
C GLU A 71 7.76 10.74 5.09
N GLY A 72 6.75 10.03 4.59
CA GLY A 72 5.38 10.50 4.55
C GLY A 72 4.77 10.70 5.95
N LEU A 73 5.14 9.86 6.93
CA LEU A 73 4.75 10.04 8.34
C LEU A 73 5.26 11.38 8.84
N LYS A 74 6.55 11.68 8.61
CA LYS A 74 7.17 12.96 9.01
C LYS A 74 6.51 14.14 8.32
N GLU A 75 6.28 14.06 7.02
CA GLU A 75 5.63 15.12 6.26
C GLU A 75 4.23 15.44 6.80
N ILE A 76 3.39 14.43 6.98
CA ILE A 76 2.02 14.61 7.45
C ILE A 76 1.97 15.11 8.89
N ALA A 77 2.86 14.61 9.75
CA ALA A 77 2.95 15.07 11.14
C ALA A 77 3.40 16.53 11.24
N THR A 78 4.42 16.92 10.46
CA THR A 78 5.00 18.27 10.52
C THR A 78 4.17 19.32 9.79
N SER A 79 3.62 19.00 8.62
CA SER A 79 2.84 19.95 7.81
C SER A 79 1.36 19.99 8.20
N GLY A 80 0.78 18.82 8.50
CA GLY A 80 -0.64 18.68 8.79
C GLY A 80 -0.97 18.63 10.28
N GLY A 81 0.00 18.36 11.14
CA GLY A 81 -0.24 18.16 12.58
C GLY A 81 -1.02 16.87 12.90
N PHE A 82 -1.07 15.92 11.97
CA PHE A 82 -1.84 14.69 12.14
C PHE A 82 -0.94 13.49 12.44
N LEU A 83 -1.28 12.76 13.51
CA LEU A 83 -0.66 11.49 13.84
C LEU A 83 -1.56 10.33 13.40
N ILE A 84 -1.28 9.77 12.22
CA ILE A 84 -2.11 8.74 11.57
C ILE A 84 -1.36 7.41 11.45
N SER A 85 -2.09 6.33 11.19
CA SER A 85 -1.46 5.02 10.98
C SER A 85 -0.60 5.01 9.70
N PRO A 86 0.44 4.16 9.61
CA PRO A 86 1.35 4.13 8.46
C PRO A 86 0.67 3.88 7.09
N GLY A 87 -0.56 3.35 7.06
CA GLY A 87 -1.34 3.22 5.82
C GLY A 87 -1.79 4.56 5.19
N GLY A 88 -1.93 5.61 5.99
CA GLY A 88 -2.24 6.95 5.49
C GLY A 88 -1.06 7.56 4.70
N PRO A 89 0.16 7.62 5.26
CA PRO A 89 1.37 8.04 4.56
C PRO A 89 1.70 7.20 3.34
N ALA A 90 1.42 5.89 3.36
CA ALA A 90 1.49 5.07 2.15
C ALA A 90 0.56 5.60 1.04
N SER A 91 -0.67 5.98 1.41
CA SER A 91 -1.65 6.58 0.48
C SER A 91 -1.21 7.95 -0.04
N TRP A 92 -0.60 8.76 0.80
CA TRP A 92 -0.02 10.04 0.44
C TRP A 92 1.13 9.89 -0.57
N LYS A 93 2.12 9.03 -0.29
CA LYS A 93 3.27 8.83 -1.17
C LYS A 93 2.88 8.24 -2.52
N ALA A 94 1.91 7.33 -2.54
CA ALA A 94 1.37 6.85 -3.81
C ALA A 94 0.67 7.94 -4.63
N LEU A 95 -0.05 8.86 -3.98
CA LEU A 95 -0.63 10.01 -4.67
C LEU A 95 0.48 10.84 -5.33
N LEU A 96 1.59 11.08 -4.62
CA LEU A 96 2.74 11.80 -5.20
C LEU A 96 3.31 11.10 -6.44
N HIS A 97 3.41 9.76 -6.43
CA HIS A 97 3.81 8.99 -7.61
C HIS A 97 2.82 9.14 -8.77
N LEU A 98 1.51 9.11 -8.48
CA LEU A 98 0.48 9.28 -9.51
C LEU A 98 0.52 10.68 -10.13
N CYS A 99 0.75 11.70 -9.31
CA CYS A 99 0.92 13.08 -9.77
C CYS A 99 2.20 13.23 -10.60
N SER A 100 3.35 12.68 -10.17
CA SER A 100 4.60 12.75 -10.94
C SER A 100 4.48 12.05 -12.29
N ASN A 101 3.69 10.98 -12.35
CA ASN A 101 3.41 10.23 -13.58
C ASN A 101 2.27 10.84 -14.42
N LYS A 102 1.73 12.00 -14.02
CA LYS A 102 0.60 12.69 -14.67
C LYS A 102 -0.66 11.82 -14.81
N GLN A 103 -0.82 10.84 -13.93
CA GLN A 103 -2.02 9.98 -13.85
C GLN A 103 -3.14 10.64 -13.06
N ILE A 104 -2.79 11.58 -12.18
CA ILE A 104 -3.70 12.48 -11.47
C ILE A 104 -3.23 13.92 -11.72
N GLN A 105 -4.14 14.80 -12.07
CA GLN A 105 -3.86 16.22 -12.24
C GLN A 105 -3.97 16.97 -10.92
N LEU A 106 -3.19 18.05 -10.76
CA LEU A 106 -3.18 18.87 -9.54
C LEU A 106 -4.54 19.55 -9.24
N SER A 107 -5.42 19.68 -10.24
CA SER A 107 -6.76 20.24 -10.09
C SER A 107 -7.80 19.21 -9.64
N GLU A 108 -7.46 17.92 -9.64
CA GLU A 108 -8.38 16.86 -9.22
C GLU A 108 -8.61 16.87 -7.71
N LYS A 109 -9.83 16.54 -7.30
CA LYS A 109 -10.18 16.38 -5.90
C LYS A 109 -9.91 14.94 -5.48
N VAL A 110 -8.97 14.76 -4.56
CA VAL A 110 -8.56 13.44 -4.08
C VAL A 110 -8.92 13.29 -2.61
N VAL A 111 -9.48 12.13 -2.24
CA VAL A 111 -9.72 11.73 -0.85
C VAL A 111 -8.73 10.63 -0.48
N LEU A 112 -7.94 10.86 0.56
CA LEU A 112 -7.05 9.86 1.14
C LEU A 112 -7.71 9.21 2.35
N LEU A 113 -7.93 7.90 2.27
CA LEU A 113 -8.53 7.14 3.35
C LEU A 113 -7.47 6.70 4.35
N CYS A 114 -7.51 7.28 5.55
CA CYS A 114 -6.68 6.88 6.69
C CYS A 114 -7.54 6.05 7.66
N THR A 115 -7.31 4.74 7.72
CA THR A 115 -8.14 3.80 8.46
C THR A 115 -7.78 3.67 9.95
N GLY A 116 -6.70 4.33 10.39
CA GLY A 116 -6.21 4.25 11.75
C GLY A 116 -5.53 5.53 12.23
N LYS A 117 -5.35 5.61 13.56
CA LYS A 117 -4.64 6.69 14.26
C LYS A 117 -3.25 6.20 14.67
N GLY A 118 -2.26 7.09 14.65
CA GLY A 118 -0.86 6.70 14.83
C GLY A 118 -0.50 6.22 16.24
N TYR A 119 -1.24 6.63 17.29
CA TYR A 119 -0.97 6.15 18.67
C TYR A 119 -1.10 4.62 18.84
N LYS A 120 -1.77 3.94 17.91
CA LYS A 120 -1.87 2.47 17.90
C LYS A 120 -0.59 1.77 17.41
N TYR A 121 0.38 2.55 16.94
CA TYR A 121 1.61 2.10 16.30
C TYR A 121 2.82 2.78 16.95
N PRO A 122 3.02 2.63 18.27
CA PRO A 122 4.10 3.32 18.97
C PRO A 122 5.48 2.90 18.45
N ASP A 123 5.68 1.60 18.18
CA ASP A 123 6.96 1.08 17.70
C ASP A 123 7.31 1.61 16.30
N ASP A 124 6.34 1.58 15.38
CA ASP A 124 6.49 2.11 14.03
C ASP A 124 6.79 3.62 14.02
N LEU A 125 6.28 4.37 15.00
CA LEU A 125 6.53 5.81 15.14
C LEU A 125 7.89 6.13 15.77
N MET A 126 8.44 5.24 16.60
CA MET A 126 9.76 5.44 17.20
C MET A 126 10.89 5.19 16.19
N GLU A 127 10.65 4.35 15.19
CA GLU A 127 11.59 4.08 14.10
C GLU A 127 11.49 5.11 12.95
N ALA A 128 10.48 6.00 12.98
CA ALA A 128 10.22 6.97 11.92
C ALA A 128 11.19 8.16 11.95
#